data_AF-A0A968TLV4-F1
#
_entry.id   AF-A0A968TLV4-F1
#
_cell.length_a   1.000
_cell.length_b   1.000
_cell.length_c   1.000
_cell.angle_alpha   90.00
_cell.angle_beta   90.00
_cell.angle_gamma   90.00
#
_symmetry.space_group_name_H-M   'P 1'
#
loop_
_entity.id
_entity.type
_entity.pdbx_description
1 polymer ?
#
loop_
_entity_poly.entity_id
_entity_poly.type
_entity_poly.pdbx_seq_one_letter_code
_entity_poly.pdbx_strand_id
1 'polypeptide(L)'
;MVKETVKSEVRDFLGSQFDRTYADLSRNLNPEAAEALAIELKQYQQPGCWEWNALWDAQINHTWETYAVAVPLGHPQQALSIANLPQPESEQLAAWIAAQTAIANPRDSLPTTAESSLYQTFNVGSWWGSYQARLGQLIQAVKNTRNWQVPTAPGERSSISGLYSALHPRLLYRDRFRNGCGVANSSLKLFWQIMALVYPGLFNGSERLNAIELTKRMAWKYGGVAAALGITEAEAPDLLEAPDIDRTVYTAPNAAPDLRDFDNLIRFPNLSSIAAARFAHDHPDQVKAFWHTLSLSFKQGALKPHYRKFCQLTRRPFQIGKVDCAIAGATQRPLQRRHVLWQMAGRRSTA
;
A
#
# COMPACT_ATOMS: atom_id res chain seq x y z
N MET A 1 2.23 -12.42 7.73
CA MET A 1 3.32 -11.53 8.17
C MET A 1 2.77 -10.32 8.92
N VAL A 2 2.15 -9.34 8.26
CA VAL A 2 1.60 -8.12 8.91
C VAL A 2 0.70 -8.40 10.13
N LYS A 3 -0.26 -9.32 10.02
CA LYS A 3 -1.19 -9.65 11.11
C LYS A 3 -0.50 -10.16 12.39
N GLU A 4 0.50 -11.03 12.25
CA GLU A 4 1.25 -11.57 13.39
C GLU A 4 2.17 -10.52 14.01
N THR A 5 2.79 -9.67 13.19
CA THR A 5 3.59 -8.53 13.66
C THR A 5 2.75 -7.55 14.47
N VAL A 6 1.53 -7.21 14.02
CA VAL A 6 0.66 -6.33 14.80
C VAL A 6 0.31 -6.96 16.14
N LYS A 7 -0.01 -8.25 16.14
CA LYS A 7 -0.29 -9.01 17.35
C LYS A 7 0.89 -9.01 18.33
N SER A 8 2.12 -9.25 17.87
CA SER A 8 3.30 -9.27 18.74
C SER A 8 3.61 -7.88 19.29
N GLU A 9 3.71 -6.87 18.43
CA GLU A 9 4.10 -5.50 18.82
C GLU A 9 3.09 -4.86 19.78
N VAL A 10 1.78 -5.07 19.56
CA VAL A 10 0.75 -4.56 20.47
C VAL A 10 0.84 -5.24 21.83
N ARG A 11 1.09 -6.56 21.86
CA ARG A 11 1.25 -7.30 23.12
C ARG A 11 2.50 -6.84 23.88
N ASP A 12 3.62 -6.69 23.19
CA ASP A 12 4.89 -6.27 23.79
C ASP A 12 4.81 -4.81 24.29
N PHE A 13 4.18 -3.93 23.51
CA PHE A 13 3.92 -2.55 23.91
C PHE A 13 3.04 -2.48 25.16
N LEU A 14 1.92 -3.21 25.18
CA LEU A 14 1.05 -3.22 26.35
C LEU A 14 1.69 -3.94 27.53
N GLY A 15 2.55 -4.94 27.32
CA GLY A 15 3.32 -5.58 28.40
C GLY A 15 4.29 -4.63 29.10
N SER A 16 4.88 -3.69 28.35
CA SER A 16 5.85 -2.73 28.87
C SER A 16 5.26 -1.38 29.30
N GLN A 17 4.14 -0.95 28.70
CA GLN A 17 3.57 0.38 28.90
C GLN A 17 2.12 0.36 29.40
N PHE A 18 1.66 -0.75 30.00
CA PHE A 18 0.28 -0.90 30.47
C PHE A 18 -0.18 0.28 31.35
N ASP A 19 0.51 0.50 32.48
CA ASP A 19 0.07 1.46 33.50
C ASP A 19 0.02 2.88 32.96
N ARG A 20 1.02 3.25 32.16
CA ARG A 20 1.07 4.56 31.51
C ARG A 20 -0.05 4.75 30.50
N THR A 21 -0.27 3.74 29.64
CA THR A 21 -1.32 3.78 28.62
C THR A 21 -2.70 3.84 29.27
N TYR A 22 -2.92 3.05 30.32
CA TYR A 22 -4.14 3.06 31.11
C TYR A 22 -4.38 4.43 31.77
N ALA A 23 -3.38 4.99 32.46
CA ALA A 23 -3.49 6.31 33.08
C ALA A 23 -3.78 7.42 32.05
N ASP A 24 -3.18 7.34 30.86
CA ASP A 24 -3.39 8.32 29.80
C ASP A 24 -4.81 8.26 29.22
N LEU A 25 -5.35 7.06 29.01
CA LEU A 25 -6.67 6.83 28.41
C LEU A 25 -7.82 6.97 29.43
N SER A 26 -7.60 6.65 30.69
CA SER A 26 -8.62 6.70 31.76
C SER A 26 -8.83 8.09 32.36
N ARG A 27 -7.94 9.05 32.08
CA ARG A 27 -7.89 10.38 32.73
C ARG A 27 -9.22 11.16 32.78
N ASN A 28 -10.11 10.93 31.82
CA ASN A 28 -11.40 11.62 31.71
C ASN A 28 -12.60 10.66 31.70
N LEU A 29 -12.39 9.40 32.09
CA LEU A 29 -13.44 8.38 32.11
C LEU A 29 -14.06 8.30 33.51
N ASN A 30 -15.34 7.92 33.57
CA ASN A 30 -15.95 7.53 34.84
C ASN A 30 -15.35 6.19 35.32
N PRO A 31 -15.47 5.84 36.62
CA PRO A 31 -14.86 4.63 37.17
C PRO A 31 -15.27 3.35 36.43
N GLU A 32 -16.53 3.24 36.02
CA GLU A 32 -17.06 2.08 35.29
C GLU A 32 -16.43 1.92 33.89
N ALA A 33 -16.32 3.01 33.12
CA ALA A 33 -15.67 2.96 31.81
C ALA A 33 -14.16 2.77 31.94
N ALA A 34 -13.53 3.27 33.01
CA ALA A 34 -12.13 3.02 33.30
C ALA A 34 -11.88 1.53 33.60
N GLU A 35 -12.75 0.88 34.37
CA GLU A 35 -12.67 -0.57 34.60
C GLU A 35 -12.86 -1.37 33.30
N ALA A 36 -13.86 -1.03 32.49
CA ALA A 36 -14.08 -1.67 31.19
C ALA A 36 -12.87 -1.53 30.26
N LEU A 37 -12.25 -0.35 30.24
CA LEU A 37 -11.01 -0.07 29.51
C LEU A 37 -9.87 -0.96 30.01
N ALA A 38 -9.67 -1.07 31.33
CA ALA A 38 -8.62 -1.91 31.91
C ALA A 38 -8.78 -3.37 31.51
N ILE A 39 -10.02 -3.88 31.53
CA ILE A 39 -10.35 -5.24 31.09
C ILE A 39 -10.00 -5.42 29.62
N GLU A 40 -10.38 -4.47 28.76
CA GLU A 40 -10.14 -4.56 27.33
C GLU A 40 -8.64 -4.51 26.98
N LEU A 41 -7.87 -3.63 27.63
CA LEU A 41 -6.42 -3.58 27.45
C LEU A 41 -5.74 -4.88 27.89
N LYS A 42 -6.17 -5.47 29.02
CA LYS A 42 -5.68 -6.79 29.47
C LYS A 42 -6.05 -7.89 28.48
N GLN A 43 -7.21 -7.81 27.84
CA GLN A 43 -7.59 -8.78 26.81
C GLN A 43 -6.66 -8.72 25.60
N TYR A 44 -6.23 -7.55 25.14
CA TYR A 44 -5.28 -7.46 24.00
C TYR A 44 -3.94 -8.15 24.27
N GLN A 45 -3.52 -8.28 25.54
CA GLN A 45 -2.33 -9.04 25.92
C GLN A 45 -2.53 -10.57 25.78
N GLN A 46 -3.78 -11.04 25.84
CA GLN A 46 -4.12 -12.46 25.78
C GLN A 46 -4.04 -13.00 24.35
N PRO A 47 -3.48 -14.21 24.13
CA PRO A 47 -3.37 -14.79 22.80
C PRO A 47 -4.73 -15.06 22.14
N GLY A 48 -5.75 -15.45 22.93
CA GLY A 48 -7.11 -15.74 22.45
C GLY A 48 -7.98 -14.51 22.14
N CYS A 49 -7.42 -13.31 22.17
CA CYS A 49 -8.11 -12.09 21.76
C CYS A 49 -8.03 -11.85 20.24
N TRP A 50 -7.05 -12.45 19.56
CA TRP A 50 -6.65 -12.13 18.19
C TRP A 50 -7.30 -13.05 17.14
N GLU A 51 -8.62 -12.94 17.02
CA GLU A 51 -9.50 -13.78 16.20
C GLU A 51 -9.82 -13.21 14.80
N TRP A 52 -9.26 -12.05 14.47
CA TRP A 52 -9.47 -11.37 13.18
C TRP A 52 -8.95 -12.12 11.93
N ASN A 53 -8.33 -13.28 12.10
CA ASN A 53 -7.69 -14.05 11.03
C ASN A 53 -8.67 -14.42 9.92
N ALA A 54 -9.86 -14.91 10.29
CA ALA A 54 -10.85 -15.32 9.31
C ALA A 54 -11.38 -14.12 8.48
N LEU A 55 -11.55 -12.96 9.10
CA LEU A 55 -11.93 -11.74 8.40
C LEU A 55 -10.81 -11.27 7.48
N TRP A 56 -9.58 -11.26 8.02
CA TRP A 56 -8.38 -10.87 7.27
C TRP A 56 -8.23 -11.70 6.00
N ASP A 57 -8.24 -13.03 6.16
CA ASP A 57 -8.04 -13.96 5.06
C ASP A 57 -9.20 -13.86 4.06
N ALA A 58 -10.44 -13.67 4.53
CA ALA A 58 -11.57 -13.42 3.66
C ALA A 58 -11.37 -12.15 2.83
N GLN A 59 -11.03 -11.02 3.46
CA GLN A 59 -10.79 -9.76 2.76
C GLN A 59 -9.65 -9.89 1.75
N ILE A 60 -8.49 -10.41 2.13
CA ILE A 60 -7.34 -10.54 1.21
C ILE A 60 -7.64 -11.48 0.04
N ASN A 61 -8.21 -12.67 0.31
CA ASN A 61 -8.41 -13.69 -0.72
C ASN A 61 -9.51 -13.35 -1.74
N HIS A 62 -10.43 -12.45 -1.40
CA HIS A 62 -11.54 -12.04 -2.28
C HIS A 62 -11.38 -10.61 -2.81
N THR A 63 -10.22 -9.97 -2.60
CA THR A 63 -9.93 -8.65 -3.17
C THR A 63 -9.40 -8.74 -4.59
N TRP A 64 -8.52 -9.72 -4.83
CA TRP A 64 -7.80 -9.85 -6.09
C TRP A 64 -8.14 -11.19 -6.74
N GLU A 65 -8.65 -11.12 -7.96
CA GLU A 65 -8.83 -12.28 -8.83
C GLU A 65 -7.88 -12.14 -10.03
N THR A 66 -7.05 -13.16 -10.23
CA THR A 66 -6.16 -13.21 -11.39
C THR A 66 -6.86 -13.94 -12.52
N TYR A 67 -6.93 -13.29 -13.67
CA TYR A 67 -7.51 -13.87 -14.87
C TYR A 67 -6.45 -13.97 -15.95
N ALA A 68 -6.40 -15.11 -16.59
CA ALA A 68 -5.61 -15.34 -17.78
C ALA A 68 -6.54 -15.90 -18.86
N VAL A 69 -6.35 -15.45 -20.09
CA VAL A 69 -6.97 -16.04 -21.26
C VAL A 69 -5.87 -16.38 -22.24
N ALA A 70 -6.05 -17.50 -22.93
CA ALA A 70 -5.16 -17.93 -23.99
C ALA A 70 -5.99 -18.16 -25.25
N VAL A 71 -5.43 -17.78 -26.38
CA VAL A 71 -5.95 -18.11 -27.71
C VAL A 71 -4.90 -19.00 -28.36
N PRO A 72 -5.28 -20.19 -28.88
CA PRO A 72 -4.33 -21.03 -29.58
C PRO A 72 -3.81 -20.30 -30.83
N LEU A 73 -2.53 -20.45 -31.17
CA LEU A 73 -1.99 -19.88 -32.41
C LEU A 73 -2.09 -20.86 -33.59
N GLY A 74 -2.44 -22.12 -33.33
CA GLY A 74 -2.51 -23.18 -34.33
C GLY A 74 -2.31 -24.56 -33.70
N HIS A 75 -2.28 -25.59 -34.55
CA HIS A 75 -2.03 -26.97 -34.12
C HIS A 75 -0.52 -27.18 -33.86
N PRO A 76 -0.10 -27.81 -32.75
CA PRO A 76 1.32 -27.94 -32.40
C PRO A 76 2.19 -28.66 -33.44
N GLN A 77 1.58 -29.59 -34.18
CA GLN A 77 2.23 -30.39 -35.21
C GLN A 77 2.20 -29.75 -36.60
N GLN A 78 1.54 -28.58 -36.75
CA GLN A 78 1.48 -27.85 -38.02
C GLN A 78 2.38 -26.63 -37.98
N ALA A 79 3.00 -26.31 -39.11
CA ALA A 79 3.81 -25.10 -39.22
C ALA A 79 2.93 -23.84 -39.05
N LEU A 80 3.41 -22.88 -38.26
CA LEU A 80 2.77 -21.58 -38.05
C LEU A 80 3.04 -20.60 -39.21
N SER A 81 3.58 -21.10 -40.31
CA SER A 81 3.87 -20.37 -41.54
C SER A 81 3.56 -21.22 -42.75
N ILE A 82 3.16 -20.58 -43.84
CA ILE A 82 2.87 -21.21 -45.13
C ILE A 82 3.42 -20.36 -46.26
N ALA A 83 3.88 -21.01 -47.34
CA ALA A 83 4.31 -20.31 -48.55
C ALA A 83 3.10 -19.77 -49.32
N ASN A 84 3.24 -18.57 -49.87
CA ASN A 84 2.24 -17.96 -50.75
C ASN A 84 2.45 -18.53 -52.17
N LEU A 85 1.74 -19.62 -52.48
CA LEU A 85 1.97 -20.43 -53.68
C LEU A 85 0.85 -20.20 -54.73
N PRO A 86 1.19 -20.08 -56.03
CA PRO A 86 0.19 -20.13 -57.11
C PRO A 86 -0.41 -21.55 -57.26
N GLN A 87 -1.61 -21.65 -57.86
CA GLN A 87 -2.34 -22.93 -58.00
C GLN A 87 -1.48 -24.06 -58.61
N PRO A 88 -1.61 -25.33 -58.16
CA PRO A 88 -2.72 -25.99 -57.41
C PRO A 88 -2.56 -26.12 -55.88
N GLU A 89 -1.47 -25.64 -55.28
CA GLU A 89 -1.26 -25.68 -53.81
C GLU A 89 -2.12 -24.65 -53.03
N SER A 90 -2.97 -23.91 -53.77
CA SER A 90 -3.94 -22.94 -53.29
C SER A 90 -4.96 -23.50 -52.30
N GLU A 91 -5.30 -24.79 -52.35
CA GLU A 91 -6.27 -25.38 -51.41
C GLU A 91 -5.68 -25.48 -49.99
N GLN A 92 -4.41 -25.85 -49.85
CA GLN A 92 -3.72 -25.89 -48.56
C GLN A 92 -3.54 -24.48 -47.99
N LEU A 93 -3.20 -23.51 -48.85
CA LEU A 93 -3.12 -22.10 -48.47
C LEU A 93 -4.48 -21.56 -48.00
N ALA A 94 -5.55 -21.82 -48.75
CA ALA A 94 -6.90 -21.41 -48.39
C ALA A 94 -7.36 -22.06 -47.08
N ALA A 95 -7.09 -23.36 -46.88
CA ALA A 95 -7.41 -24.06 -45.64
C ALA A 95 -6.62 -23.51 -44.44
N TRP A 96 -5.34 -23.20 -44.61
CA TRP A 96 -4.52 -22.59 -43.56
C TRP A 96 -5.01 -21.18 -43.22
N ILE A 97 -5.31 -20.33 -44.21
CA ILE A 97 -5.88 -18.99 -44.01
C ILE A 97 -7.23 -19.08 -43.30
N ALA A 98 -8.10 -20.01 -43.71
CA ALA A 98 -9.40 -20.23 -43.08
C ALA A 98 -9.24 -20.66 -41.61
N ALA A 99 -8.29 -21.56 -41.32
CA ALA A 99 -8.00 -21.98 -39.96
C ALA A 99 -7.51 -20.81 -39.08
N GLN A 100 -6.59 -19.98 -39.57
CA GLN A 100 -6.13 -18.81 -38.82
C GLN A 100 -7.23 -17.76 -38.64
N THR A 101 -8.04 -17.54 -39.68
CA THR A 101 -9.17 -16.60 -39.65
C THR A 101 -10.25 -17.05 -38.66
N ALA A 102 -10.57 -18.34 -38.58
CA ALA A 102 -11.53 -18.88 -37.61
C ALA A 102 -11.05 -18.67 -36.15
N ILE A 103 -9.74 -18.78 -35.91
CA ILE A 103 -9.15 -18.57 -34.58
C ILE A 103 -8.96 -17.08 -34.27
N ALA A 104 -8.63 -16.25 -35.24
CA ALA A 104 -8.39 -14.83 -35.01
C ALA A 104 -9.69 -14.00 -34.99
N ASN A 105 -10.71 -14.44 -35.73
CA ASN A 105 -11.97 -13.72 -35.99
C ASN A 105 -11.73 -12.25 -36.36
N PRO A 106 -10.98 -11.96 -37.44
CA PRO A 106 -10.62 -10.60 -37.82
C PRO A 106 -11.86 -9.82 -38.29
N ARG A 107 -11.82 -8.49 -38.14
CA ARG A 107 -12.88 -7.60 -38.65
C ARG A 107 -12.82 -7.44 -40.17
N ASP A 108 -11.59 -7.44 -40.68
CA ASP A 108 -11.28 -7.29 -42.10
C ASP A 108 -10.76 -8.62 -42.66
N SER A 109 -10.87 -8.81 -43.97
CA SER A 109 -10.30 -9.98 -44.63
C SER A 109 -8.77 -9.94 -44.56
N LEU A 110 -8.17 -10.93 -43.90
CA LEU A 110 -6.73 -11.13 -43.81
C LEU A 110 -6.33 -12.43 -44.54
N PRO A 111 -5.19 -12.45 -45.25
CA PRO A 111 -4.32 -11.30 -45.53
C PRO A 111 -4.99 -10.31 -46.48
N THR A 112 -4.62 -9.04 -46.40
CA THR A 112 -5.13 -8.01 -47.32
C THR A 112 -4.64 -8.27 -48.76
N THR A 113 -5.28 -7.65 -49.75
CA THR A 113 -4.88 -7.78 -51.16
C THR A 113 -3.44 -7.30 -51.40
N ALA A 114 -3.04 -6.21 -50.73
CA ALA A 114 -1.67 -5.69 -50.77
C ALA A 114 -0.67 -6.69 -50.18
N GLU A 115 -0.95 -7.23 -48.99
CA GLU A 115 -0.10 -8.24 -48.33
C GLU A 115 0.02 -9.51 -49.17
N SER A 116 -1.07 -9.90 -49.84
CA SER A 116 -1.10 -11.08 -50.71
C SER A 116 -0.24 -10.93 -51.97
N SER A 117 -0.10 -9.71 -52.47
CA SER A 117 0.77 -9.40 -53.62
C SER A 117 2.24 -9.22 -53.23
N LEU A 118 2.52 -8.81 -52.00
CA LEU A 118 3.86 -8.43 -51.55
C LEU A 118 4.61 -9.58 -50.87
N TYR A 119 3.93 -10.37 -50.05
CA TYR A 119 4.57 -11.38 -49.22
C TYR A 119 4.66 -12.74 -49.91
N GLN A 120 5.83 -13.34 -49.85
CA GLN A 120 6.09 -14.70 -50.35
C GLN A 120 5.71 -15.79 -49.34
N THR A 121 5.59 -15.43 -48.06
CA THR A 121 5.23 -16.33 -46.97
C THR A 121 4.29 -15.61 -46.01
N PHE A 122 3.30 -16.33 -45.51
CA PHE A 122 2.46 -15.86 -44.41
C PHE A 122 2.85 -16.58 -43.13
N ASN A 123 2.71 -15.90 -42.01
CA ASN A 123 2.81 -16.49 -40.70
C ASN A 123 1.66 -16.01 -39.82
N VAL A 124 1.49 -16.64 -38.66
CA VAL A 124 0.47 -16.25 -37.68
C VAL A 124 0.58 -14.78 -37.23
N GLY A 125 1.75 -14.15 -37.39
CA GLY A 125 1.97 -12.74 -37.13
C GLY A 125 1.12 -11.81 -38.00
N SER A 126 0.73 -12.23 -39.21
CA SER A 126 -0.21 -11.48 -40.05
C SER A 126 -1.59 -11.32 -39.39
N TRP A 127 -1.97 -12.22 -38.47
CA TRP A 127 -3.21 -12.13 -37.69
C TRP A 127 -3.00 -11.57 -36.27
N TRP A 128 -1.81 -11.10 -35.92
CA TRP A 128 -1.46 -10.71 -34.55
C TRP A 128 -2.40 -9.65 -33.97
N GLY A 129 -2.71 -8.61 -34.74
CA GLY A 129 -3.66 -7.58 -34.31
C GLY A 129 -5.05 -8.15 -33.98
N SER A 130 -5.51 -9.13 -34.75
CA SER A 130 -6.78 -9.82 -34.51
C SER A 130 -6.71 -10.77 -33.31
N TYR A 131 -5.61 -11.50 -33.11
CA TYR A 131 -5.41 -12.29 -31.89
C TYR A 131 -5.41 -11.43 -30.62
N GLN A 132 -4.72 -10.27 -30.65
CA GLN A 132 -4.70 -9.34 -29.53
C GLN A 132 -6.11 -8.79 -29.26
N ALA A 133 -6.86 -8.42 -30.30
CA ALA A 133 -8.24 -7.97 -30.16
C ALA A 133 -9.14 -9.07 -29.56
N ARG A 134 -9.00 -10.33 -30.02
CA ARG A 134 -9.74 -11.47 -29.49
C ARG A 134 -9.37 -11.76 -28.03
N LEU A 135 -8.09 -11.72 -27.66
CA LEU A 135 -7.65 -11.84 -26.26
C LEU A 135 -8.28 -10.74 -25.39
N GLY A 136 -8.33 -9.51 -25.88
CA GLY A 136 -9.01 -8.38 -25.22
C GLY A 136 -10.50 -8.63 -24.99
N GLN A 137 -11.20 -9.19 -25.97
CA GLN A 137 -12.61 -9.56 -25.83
C GLN A 137 -12.82 -10.71 -24.85
N LEU A 138 -11.98 -11.76 -24.92
CA LEU A 138 -12.07 -12.92 -24.04
C LEU A 138 -11.82 -12.53 -22.59
N ILE A 139 -10.78 -11.74 -22.30
CA ILE A 139 -10.51 -11.29 -20.94
C ILE A 139 -11.65 -10.41 -20.41
N GLN A 140 -12.28 -9.60 -21.27
CA GLN A 140 -13.42 -8.79 -20.88
C GLN A 140 -14.66 -9.66 -20.62
N ALA A 141 -14.89 -10.70 -21.41
CA ALA A 141 -15.97 -11.66 -21.18
C ALA A 141 -15.82 -12.34 -19.81
N VAL A 142 -14.61 -12.85 -19.51
CA VAL A 142 -14.28 -13.42 -18.20
C VAL A 142 -14.51 -12.41 -17.07
N LYS A 143 -14.09 -11.16 -17.26
CA LYS A 143 -14.34 -10.08 -16.29
C LYS A 143 -15.82 -9.73 -16.14
N ASN A 144 -16.65 -9.94 -17.15
CA ASN A 144 -18.08 -9.63 -17.07
C ASN A 144 -18.87 -10.76 -16.40
N THR A 145 -18.46 -12.01 -16.56
CA THR A 145 -19.13 -13.19 -15.96
C THR A 145 -18.64 -13.51 -14.55
N ARG A 146 -17.87 -12.62 -13.93
CA ARG A 146 -17.26 -12.87 -12.61
C ARG A 146 -18.29 -12.77 -11.48
N ASN A 147 -18.15 -13.66 -10.50
CA ASN A 147 -18.95 -13.66 -9.28
C ASN A 147 -18.20 -12.94 -8.17
N TRP A 148 -18.36 -11.62 -8.07
CA TRP A 148 -17.78 -10.86 -6.95
C TRP A 148 -18.40 -11.29 -5.64
N GLN A 149 -17.54 -11.68 -4.69
CA GLN A 149 -17.92 -11.85 -3.31
C GLN A 149 -17.24 -10.76 -2.50
N VAL A 150 -18.04 -9.89 -1.88
CA VAL A 150 -17.52 -8.88 -0.95
C VAL A 150 -17.65 -9.46 0.46
N PRO A 151 -16.55 -9.88 1.11
CA PRO A 151 -16.58 -10.32 2.49
C PRO A 151 -16.98 -9.15 3.41
N THR A 152 -18.20 -9.21 3.93
CA THR A 152 -18.74 -8.21 4.86
C THR A 152 -19.00 -8.85 6.22
N ALA A 153 -18.45 -8.25 7.26
CA ALA A 153 -18.80 -8.55 8.66
C ALA A 153 -19.70 -7.44 9.23
N PRO A 154 -20.66 -7.76 10.11
CA PRO A 154 -21.42 -6.75 10.84
C PRO A 154 -20.48 -5.92 11.71
N GLY A 155 -20.62 -4.59 11.63
CA GLY A 155 -19.77 -3.64 12.33
C GLY A 155 -19.43 -2.42 11.48
N GLU A 156 -18.56 -1.56 12.01
CA GLU A 156 -18.11 -0.37 11.29
C GLU A 156 -17.20 -0.76 10.12
N ARG A 157 -17.33 -0.01 9.03
CA ARG A 157 -16.50 -0.17 7.84
C ARG A 157 -15.24 0.67 7.94
N SER A 158 -14.30 0.38 7.05
CA SER A 158 -13.11 1.20 6.89
C SER A 158 -13.47 2.68 6.68
N SER A 159 -12.73 3.57 7.35
CA SER A 159 -12.83 5.02 7.15
C SER A 159 -12.23 5.50 5.83
N ILE A 160 -11.39 4.69 5.16
CA ILE A 160 -10.75 5.08 3.89
C ILE A 160 -11.63 4.66 2.72
N SER A 161 -11.88 3.35 2.56
CA SER A 161 -12.64 2.84 1.40
C SER A 161 -14.14 2.73 1.64
N GLY A 162 -14.59 2.56 2.88
CA GLY A 162 -15.99 2.24 3.18
C GLY A 162 -16.48 0.89 2.63
N LEU A 163 -15.61 0.11 1.97
CA LEU A 163 -16.00 -1.12 1.26
C LEU A 163 -16.02 -2.33 2.20
N TYR A 164 -14.95 -2.53 2.96
CA TYR A 164 -14.78 -3.67 3.86
C TYR A 164 -14.93 -3.27 5.32
N SER A 165 -15.33 -4.22 6.16
CA SER A 165 -15.38 -4.06 7.62
C SER A 165 -14.00 -3.74 8.18
N ALA A 166 -13.95 -2.83 9.14
CA ALA A 166 -12.71 -2.50 9.83
C ALA A 166 -12.23 -3.68 10.68
N LEU A 167 -10.92 -3.82 10.78
CA LEU A 167 -10.31 -4.87 11.58
C LEU A 167 -10.41 -4.56 13.08
N HIS A 168 -10.68 -5.61 13.85
CA HIS A 168 -10.60 -5.61 15.29
C HIS A 168 -10.19 -7.00 15.78
N PRO A 169 -9.28 -7.13 16.77
CA PRO A 169 -8.77 -8.42 17.22
C PRO A 169 -9.90 -9.39 17.59
N ARG A 170 -10.92 -8.94 18.33
CA ARG A 170 -12.01 -9.80 18.82
C ARG A 170 -13.11 -10.12 17.80
N LEU A 171 -12.98 -9.67 16.55
CA LEU A 171 -14.03 -9.83 15.55
C LEU A 171 -14.00 -11.24 14.94
N LEU A 172 -14.95 -12.08 15.36
CA LEU A 172 -15.17 -13.42 14.82
C LEU A 172 -15.97 -13.36 13.52
N TYR A 173 -15.39 -13.80 12.40
CA TYR A 173 -16.04 -13.74 11.08
C TYR A 173 -16.81 -15.00 10.69
N ARG A 174 -16.37 -16.18 11.16
CA ARG A 174 -16.92 -17.48 10.72
C ARG A 174 -17.88 -18.14 11.71
N ASP A 175 -17.76 -17.83 13.00
CA ASP A 175 -18.66 -18.37 14.03
C ASP A 175 -19.89 -17.49 14.21
N ARG A 176 -20.92 -18.03 14.87
CA ARG A 176 -22.05 -17.22 15.34
C ARG A 176 -21.46 -16.07 16.19
N PHE A 177 -21.78 -14.83 15.82
CA PHE A 177 -21.40 -13.67 16.61
C PHE A 177 -21.90 -13.88 18.04
N ARG A 178 -20.97 -14.11 18.99
CA ARG A 178 -21.32 -14.44 20.39
C ARG A 178 -22.27 -13.42 21.02
N ASN A 179 -22.24 -12.18 20.51
CA ASN A 179 -23.03 -11.05 21.00
C ASN A 179 -24.06 -10.54 19.98
N GLY A 180 -24.34 -11.26 18.89
CA GLY A 180 -25.35 -10.90 17.89
C GLY A 180 -25.10 -9.64 17.03
N CYS A 181 -24.26 -8.70 17.47
CA CYS A 181 -24.14 -7.35 16.90
C CYS A 181 -22.72 -6.93 16.48
N GLY A 182 -21.77 -7.86 16.35
CA GLY A 182 -20.38 -7.53 16.03
C GLY A 182 -19.62 -6.89 17.22
N VAL A 183 -18.62 -6.05 16.93
CA VAL A 183 -17.78 -5.38 17.94
C VAL A 183 -18.32 -3.98 18.25
N ALA A 184 -18.31 -3.60 19.53
CA ALA A 184 -18.73 -2.26 19.96
C ALA A 184 -17.85 -1.16 19.35
N ASN A 185 -18.45 -0.02 18.99
CA ASN A 185 -17.75 1.11 18.39
C ASN A 185 -16.62 1.65 19.28
N SER A 186 -16.86 1.74 20.60
CA SER A 186 -15.84 2.14 21.59
C SER A 186 -14.62 1.21 21.58
N SER A 187 -14.85 -0.09 21.54
CA SER A 187 -13.83 -1.14 21.46
C SER A 187 -13.01 -1.01 20.17
N LEU A 188 -13.67 -0.79 19.03
CA LEU A 188 -12.99 -0.54 17.76
C LEU A 188 -12.13 0.74 17.81
N LYS A 189 -12.67 1.85 18.35
CA LYS A 189 -11.93 3.11 18.53
C LYS A 189 -10.69 2.91 19.40
N LEU A 190 -10.84 2.20 20.52
CA LEU A 190 -9.74 1.91 21.43
C LEU A 190 -8.63 1.15 20.72
N PHE A 191 -8.97 0.09 19.98
CA PHE A 191 -7.97 -0.68 19.24
C PHE A 191 -7.15 0.19 18.30
N TRP A 192 -7.80 1.07 17.52
CA TRP A 192 -7.08 1.95 16.60
C TRP A 192 -6.28 3.04 17.31
N GLN A 193 -6.72 3.53 18.47
CA GLN A 193 -5.91 4.40 19.32
C GLN A 193 -4.64 3.69 19.80
N ILE A 194 -4.73 2.43 20.22
CA ILE A 194 -3.56 1.62 20.58
C ILE A 194 -2.66 1.43 19.36
N MET A 195 -3.20 1.18 18.17
CA MET A 195 -2.39 1.08 16.93
C MET A 195 -1.57 2.36 16.69
N ALA A 196 -2.11 3.54 16.96
CA ALA A 196 -1.37 4.80 16.82
C ALA A 196 -0.27 5.00 17.88
N LEU A 197 -0.45 4.43 19.08
CA LEU A 197 0.59 4.45 20.11
C LEU A 197 1.73 3.47 19.80
N VAL A 198 1.39 2.29 19.27
CA VAL A 198 2.37 1.25 18.90
C VAL A 198 3.15 1.62 17.64
N TYR A 199 2.48 2.25 16.66
CA TYR A 199 3.09 2.67 15.40
C TYR A 199 2.92 4.19 15.21
N PRO A 200 3.65 5.01 15.96
CA PRO A 200 3.55 6.45 15.88
C PRO A 200 3.88 6.94 14.47
N GLY A 201 3.05 7.83 13.92
CA GLY A 201 3.22 8.38 12.58
C GLY A 201 2.68 7.51 11.44
N LEU A 202 2.38 6.22 11.69
CA LEU A 202 1.77 5.33 10.69
C LEU A 202 0.24 5.29 10.78
N PHE A 203 -0.28 5.38 12.00
CA PHE A 203 -1.72 5.52 12.27
C PHE A 203 -1.99 6.76 13.11
N ASN A 204 -3.13 7.41 12.86
CA ASN A 204 -3.55 8.59 13.61
C ASN A 204 -4.46 8.26 14.82
N GLY A 205 -4.97 7.03 14.87
CA GLY A 205 -5.79 6.51 15.96
C GLY A 205 -7.29 6.80 15.86
N SER A 206 -7.70 7.63 14.90
CA SER A 206 -9.12 7.84 14.58
C SER A 206 -9.58 7.00 13.38
N GLU A 207 -8.66 6.73 12.45
CA GLU A 207 -8.92 5.92 11.27
C GLU A 207 -9.07 4.45 11.65
N ARG A 208 -10.00 3.79 10.96
CA ARG A 208 -10.28 2.37 11.12
C ARG A 208 -10.05 1.73 9.77
N LEU A 209 -9.14 0.77 9.70
CA LEU A 209 -8.70 0.21 8.43
C LEU A 209 -9.19 -1.23 8.27
N ASN A 210 -9.41 -1.63 7.02
CA ASN A 210 -9.56 -3.03 6.68
C ASN A 210 -8.19 -3.71 6.48
N ALA A 211 -8.17 -5.02 6.24
CA ALA A 211 -6.94 -5.80 6.08
C ALA A 211 -6.06 -5.31 4.93
N ILE A 212 -6.66 -4.89 3.83
CA ILE A 212 -5.93 -4.45 2.63
C ILE A 212 -5.25 -3.11 2.93
N GLU A 213 -5.96 -2.17 3.52
CA GLU A 213 -5.46 -0.85 3.86
C GLU A 213 -4.39 -0.90 4.94
N LEU A 214 -4.58 -1.74 5.96
CA LEU A 214 -3.57 -1.99 6.97
C LEU A 214 -2.31 -2.59 6.35
N THR A 215 -2.47 -3.59 5.46
CA THR A 215 -1.36 -4.16 4.70
C THR A 215 -0.65 -3.11 3.84
N LYS A 216 -1.41 -2.24 3.15
CA LYS A 216 -0.84 -1.15 2.34
C LYS A 216 -0.02 -0.18 3.17
N ARG A 217 -0.53 0.27 4.32
CA ARG A 217 0.22 1.17 5.21
C ARG A 217 1.50 0.52 5.74
N MET A 218 1.41 -0.76 6.09
CA MET A 218 2.54 -1.51 6.63
C MET A 218 3.46 -2.07 5.55
N ALA A 219 3.12 -1.94 4.25
CA ALA A 219 3.82 -2.59 3.14
C ALA A 219 5.27 -2.13 3.01
N TRP A 220 5.56 -0.89 3.43
CA TRP A 220 6.91 -0.36 3.39
C TRP A 220 7.91 -1.27 4.13
N LYS A 221 7.69 -1.44 5.43
CA LYS A 221 8.55 -2.24 6.32
C LYS A 221 8.21 -3.73 6.25
N TYR A 222 6.92 -4.04 6.28
CA TYR A 222 6.41 -5.40 6.47
C TYR A 222 5.79 -6.00 5.20
N GLY A 223 5.86 -5.33 4.07
CA GLY A 223 5.46 -5.87 2.76
C GLY A 223 6.63 -6.06 1.79
N GLY A 224 7.86 -5.84 2.26
CA GLY A 224 9.07 -6.00 1.44
C GLY A 224 9.31 -4.89 0.43
N VAL A 225 8.54 -3.80 0.46
CA VAL A 225 8.71 -2.67 -0.49
C VAL A 225 10.08 -2.00 -0.28
N ALA A 226 10.51 -1.76 0.96
CA ALA A 226 11.83 -1.21 1.24
C ALA A 226 12.96 -2.10 0.68
N ALA A 227 12.89 -3.40 0.95
CA ALA A 227 13.85 -4.37 0.44
C ALA A 227 13.87 -4.45 -1.09
N ALA A 228 12.70 -4.42 -1.73
CA ALA A 228 12.58 -4.40 -3.20
C ALA A 228 13.18 -3.14 -3.84
N LEU A 229 13.18 -2.02 -3.11
CA LEU A 229 13.83 -0.77 -3.51
C LEU A 229 15.32 -0.73 -3.14
N GLY A 230 15.88 -1.82 -2.60
CA GLY A 230 17.28 -1.93 -2.22
C GLY A 230 17.63 -1.17 -0.94
N ILE A 231 16.65 -0.77 -0.13
CA ILE A 231 16.87 -0.09 1.15
C ILE A 231 16.97 -1.16 2.23
N THR A 232 18.19 -1.38 2.73
CA THR A 232 18.45 -2.35 3.80
C THR A 232 18.40 -1.70 5.19
N GLU A 233 18.10 -2.50 6.21
CA GLU A 233 18.08 -2.05 7.61
C GLU A 233 19.42 -1.45 8.08
N ALA A 234 20.51 -1.78 7.39
CA ALA A 234 21.87 -1.36 7.70
C ALA A 234 22.31 -0.01 7.08
N GLU A 235 21.58 0.53 6.10
CA GLU A 235 21.96 1.77 5.37
C GLU A 235 21.35 3.05 5.96
N ALA A 236 20.55 2.94 7.03
CA ALA A 236 19.99 4.07 7.73
C ALA A 236 20.94 4.92 8.64
N PRO A 237 22.21 4.54 8.97
CA PRO A 237 23.09 5.41 9.74
C PRO A 237 23.73 6.56 8.92
N ASP A 238 24.06 6.34 7.64
CA ASP A 238 25.03 7.21 6.94
C ASP A 238 24.42 8.44 6.21
N LEU A 239 23.09 8.59 6.20
CA LEU A 239 22.43 9.77 5.63
C LEU A 239 22.20 10.91 6.65
N LEU A 240 22.73 10.77 7.87
CA LEU A 240 22.51 11.72 8.97
C LEU A 240 23.55 12.84 9.09
N GLU A 241 24.61 12.87 8.27
CA GLU A 241 25.57 13.98 8.25
C GLU A 241 25.08 15.14 7.36
N ALA A 242 24.09 15.88 7.86
CA ALA A 242 23.86 17.26 7.47
C ALA A 242 24.35 18.17 8.63
N PRO A 243 25.13 19.22 8.33
CA PRO A 243 25.73 20.07 9.37
C PRO A 243 24.68 20.96 10.03
N ASP A 244 24.81 21.11 11.36
CA ASP A 244 24.30 22.20 12.19
C ASP A 244 22.78 22.46 12.21
N ILE A 245 21.99 21.47 12.63
CA ILE A 245 20.73 21.75 13.34
C ILE A 245 20.75 20.95 14.64
N ASP A 246 20.80 21.69 15.76
CA ASP A 246 20.82 21.21 17.14
C ASP A 246 19.84 20.03 17.39
N ARG A 247 20.38 18.81 17.33
CA ARG A 247 19.68 17.52 17.47
C ARG A 247 19.63 17.02 18.93
N THR A 248 19.95 17.85 19.92
CA THR A 248 20.23 17.38 21.29
C THR A 248 19.01 16.97 22.13
N VAL A 249 17.81 16.86 21.56
CA VAL A 249 16.65 16.40 22.34
C VAL A 249 15.82 15.41 21.52
N TYR A 250 15.88 14.12 21.92
CA TYR A 250 15.08 12.98 21.47
C TYR A 250 15.64 12.06 20.39
N THR A 251 16.88 11.59 20.57
CA THR A 251 17.21 10.17 20.41
C THR A 251 18.20 9.82 21.50
N ALA A 252 17.98 8.69 22.20
CA ALA A 252 19.06 8.15 23.04
C ALA A 252 20.26 7.90 22.10
N PRO A 253 21.51 8.25 22.48
CA PRO A 253 22.66 8.24 21.56
C PRO A 253 22.98 6.89 20.90
N ASN A 254 22.33 5.80 21.33
CA ASN A 254 22.61 4.42 20.90
C ASN A 254 21.37 3.67 20.38
N ALA A 255 20.26 4.35 20.05
CA ALA A 255 19.11 3.68 19.46
C ALA A 255 19.34 3.50 17.94
N ALA A 256 19.38 2.25 17.48
CA ALA A 256 19.41 1.93 16.06
C ALA A 256 18.32 2.72 15.30
N PRO A 257 18.59 3.16 14.07
CA PRO A 257 17.60 3.90 13.28
C PRO A 257 16.30 3.09 13.20
N ASP A 258 15.23 3.64 13.76
CA ASP A 258 13.94 3.00 13.68
C ASP A 258 13.46 3.11 12.23
N LEU A 259 13.51 1.99 11.50
CA LEU A 259 12.97 1.89 10.15
C LEU A 259 11.49 2.24 10.05
N ARG A 260 10.79 2.53 11.15
CA ARG A 260 9.44 3.12 11.15
C ARG A 260 9.42 4.63 10.87
N ASP A 261 10.55 5.33 10.97
CA ASP A 261 10.66 6.76 10.65
C ASP A 261 11.19 6.97 9.22
N PHE A 262 10.25 7.00 8.27
CA PHE A 262 10.53 7.02 6.84
C PHE A 262 10.89 8.41 6.30
N ASP A 263 10.65 9.47 7.06
CA ASP A 263 10.68 10.86 6.59
C ASP A 263 12.07 11.26 6.04
N ASN A 264 13.13 10.58 6.49
CA ASN A 264 14.51 10.79 6.05
C ASN A 264 14.93 9.93 4.84
N LEU A 265 14.23 8.83 4.56
CA LEU A 265 14.58 7.87 3.50
C LEU A 265 13.82 8.15 2.21
N ILE A 266 12.50 8.37 2.31
CA ILE A 266 11.64 8.70 1.16
C ILE A 266 10.65 9.78 1.55
N ARG A 267 10.49 10.74 0.63
CA ARG A 267 9.58 11.88 0.79
C ARG A 267 8.22 11.54 0.19
N PHE A 268 7.20 11.44 1.04
CA PHE A 268 5.79 11.29 0.67
C PHE A 268 5.01 12.54 1.08
N PRO A 269 5.06 13.62 0.28
CA PRO A 269 4.37 14.85 0.64
C PRO A 269 2.87 14.60 0.79
N ASN A 270 2.31 15.05 1.91
CA ASN A 270 0.89 15.01 2.14
C ASN A 270 0.18 16.17 1.41
N LEU A 271 -1.16 16.10 1.30
CA LEU A 271 -1.95 17.12 0.60
C LEU A 271 -1.74 18.54 1.17
N SER A 272 -1.63 18.67 2.49
CA SER A 272 -1.37 19.96 3.14
C SER A 272 0.00 20.52 2.77
N SER A 273 1.03 19.67 2.71
CA SER A 273 2.37 20.04 2.26
C SER A 273 2.35 20.50 0.80
N ILE A 274 1.59 19.82 -0.06
CA ILE A 274 1.44 20.20 -1.48
C ILE A 274 0.70 21.54 -1.60
N ALA A 275 -0.41 21.70 -0.88
CA ALA A 275 -1.22 22.91 -0.93
C ALA A 275 -0.44 24.15 -0.46
N ALA A 276 0.37 24.02 0.59
CA ALA A 276 1.18 25.10 1.12
C ALA A 276 2.58 25.20 0.47
N ALA A 277 2.93 24.32 -0.47
CA ALA A 277 4.27 24.22 -1.05
C ALA A 277 4.73 25.54 -1.69
N ARG A 278 3.89 26.12 -2.55
CA ARG A 278 4.23 27.33 -3.30
C ARG A 278 4.41 28.52 -2.36
N PHE A 279 3.46 28.72 -1.46
CA PHE A 279 3.55 29.79 -0.46
C PHE A 279 4.81 29.66 0.40
N ALA A 280 5.11 28.45 0.87
CA ALA A 280 6.27 28.21 1.72
C ALA A 280 7.61 28.36 0.97
N HIS A 281 7.64 28.08 -0.33
CA HIS A 281 8.79 28.33 -1.19
C HIS A 281 9.02 29.83 -1.45
N ASP A 282 7.95 30.57 -1.76
CA ASP A 282 8.04 31.98 -2.15
C ASP A 282 8.22 32.91 -0.94
N HIS A 283 7.77 32.48 0.26
CA HIS A 283 7.80 33.26 1.49
C HIS A 283 8.37 32.48 2.70
N PRO A 284 9.62 31.99 2.65
CA PRO A 284 10.19 31.15 3.70
C PRO A 284 10.28 31.87 5.06
N ASP A 285 10.55 33.17 5.06
CA ASP A 285 10.66 33.96 6.30
C ASP A 285 9.32 34.15 7.01
N GLN A 286 8.23 34.29 6.25
CA GLN A 286 6.88 34.36 6.84
C GLN A 286 6.49 33.03 7.49
N VAL A 287 6.84 31.90 6.86
CA VAL A 287 6.61 30.57 7.43
C VAL A 287 7.44 30.37 8.70
N LYS A 288 8.72 30.78 8.72
CA LYS A 288 9.55 30.76 9.94
C LYS A 288 8.97 31.61 11.06
N ALA A 289 8.54 32.83 10.75
CA ALA A 289 7.94 33.74 11.71
C ALA A 289 6.62 33.19 12.28
N PHE A 290 5.79 32.58 11.43
CA PHE A 290 4.56 31.90 11.86
C PHE A 290 4.86 30.78 12.85
N TRP A 291 5.76 29.85 12.50
CA TRP A 291 6.13 28.73 13.38
C TRP A 291 6.78 29.19 14.68
N HIS A 292 7.61 30.24 14.63
CA HIS A 292 8.20 30.84 15.83
C HIS A 292 7.12 31.39 16.78
N THR A 293 6.18 32.18 16.25
CA THR A 293 5.07 32.76 17.01
C THR A 293 4.18 31.68 17.61
N LEU A 294 3.87 30.64 16.82
CA LEU A 294 3.08 29.50 17.29
C LEU A 294 3.82 28.72 18.38
N SER A 295 5.12 28.46 18.22
CA SER A 295 5.95 27.80 19.24
C SER A 295 5.96 28.57 20.55
N LEU A 296 6.13 29.90 20.50
CA LEU A 296 6.07 30.77 21.69
C LEU A 296 4.72 30.67 22.40
N SER A 297 3.63 30.65 21.63
CA SER A 297 2.27 30.52 22.16
C SER A 297 2.01 29.20 22.87
N PHE A 298 2.69 28.12 22.47
CA PHE A 298 2.64 26.85 23.22
C PHE A 298 3.64 26.79 24.38
N LYS A 299 4.75 27.55 24.35
CA LYS A 299 5.70 27.64 25.47
C LYS A 299 5.14 28.45 26.64
N GLN A 300 4.27 29.41 26.35
CA GLN A 300 3.71 30.37 27.31
C GLN A 300 2.21 30.12 27.53
N GLY A 301 1.71 30.37 28.74
CA GLY A 301 0.27 30.32 29.03
C GLY A 301 -0.35 28.92 29.17
N ALA A 302 -1.67 28.84 28.92
CA ALA A 302 -2.50 27.66 29.17
C ALA A 302 -2.18 26.44 28.28
N LEU A 303 -1.47 26.65 27.17
CA LEU A 303 -1.14 25.59 26.19
C LEU A 303 0.17 24.86 26.51
N LYS A 304 0.91 25.29 27.54
CA LYS A 304 2.17 24.67 27.99
C LYS A 304 2.09 23.15 28.20
N PRO A 305 1.01 22.57 28.77
CA PRO A 305 0.89 21.11 28.90
C PRO A 305 0.91 20.36 27.57
N HIS A 306 0.51 21.01 26.47
CA HIS A 306 0.43 20.43 25.14
C HIS A 306 1.67 20.68 24.28
N TYR A 307 2.65 21.47 24.75
CA TYR A 307 3.84 21.85 23.98
C TYR A 307 4.62 20.63 23.45
N ARG A 308 4.75 19.57 24.27
CA ARG A 308 5.44 18.34 23.85
C ARG A 308 4.72 17.63 22.72
N LYS A 309 3.39 17.49 22.82
CA LYS A 309 2.54 16.90 21.77
C LYS A 309 2.54 17.74 20.50
N PHE A 310 2.49 19.06 20.65
CA PHE A 310 2.60 20.01 19.54
C PHE A 310 3.92 19.80 18.78
N CYS A 311 5.06 19.80 19.46
CA CYS A 311 6.37 19.61 18.83
C CYS A 311 6.49 18.27 18.08
N GLN A 312 5.86 17.20 18.58
CA GLN A 312 5.85 15.90 17.91
C GLN A 312 5.07 15.93 16.58
N LEU A 313 4.05 16.78 16.46
CA LEU A 313 3.17 16.83 15.29
C LEU A 313 3.60 17.85 14.23
N THR A 314 4.33 18.91 14.61
CA THR A 314 4.57 20.08 13.75
C THR A 314 6.01 20.22 13.25
N ARG A 315 6.93 19.35 13.67
CA ARG A 315 8.34 19.39 13.23
C ARG A 315 8.62 18.66 11.91
N ARG A 316 7.59 18.29 11.15
CA ARG A 316 7.78 17.55 9.90
C ARG A 316 8.13 18.48 8.74
N PRO A 317 9.12 18.13 7.90
CA PRO A 317 9.39 18.86 6.67
C PRO A 317 8.19 18.79 5.72
N PHE A 318 8.13 19.68 4.72
CA PHE A 318 7.11 19.62 3.68
C PHE A 318 7.25 18.36 2.81
N GLN A 319 8.43 17.72 2.85
CA GLN A 319 8.77 16.57 2.02
C GLN A 319 8.74 16.94 0.52
N ILE A 320 8.99 18.21 0.21
CA ILE A 320 9.11 18.74 -1.14
C ILE A 320 10.47 19.42 -1.21
N GLY A 321 11.43 18.79 -1.89
CA GLY A 321 12.84 19.18 -1.81
C GLY A 321 13.10 20.66 -2.10
N LYS A 322 12.41 21.26 -3.07
CA LYS A 322 12.54 22.69 -3.37
C LYS A 322 12.08 23.59 -2.21
N VAL A 323 10.95 23.24 -1.59
CA VAL A 323 10.37 24.00 -0.47
C VAL A 323 11.25 23.87 0.76
N ASP A 324 11.65 22.64 1.09
CA ASP A 324 12.49 22.38 2.25
C ASP A 324 13.86 23.06 2.12
N CYS A 325 14.45 23.09 0.92
CA CYS A 325 15.68 23.86 0.62
C CYS A 325 15.49 25.37 0.81
N ALA A 326 14.39 25.93 0.29
CA ALA A 326 14.09 27.36 0.44
C ALA A 326 13.92 27.76 1.91
N ILE A 327 13.26 26.92 2.72
CA ILE A 327 13.10 27.15 4.16
C ILE A 327 14.45 26.99 4.88
N ALA A 328 15.24 25.97 4.56
CA ALA A 328 16.54 25.72 5.20
C ALA A 328 17.62 26.73 4.79
N GLY A 329 17.42 27.53 3.75
CA GLY A 329 18.46 28.40 3.18
C GLY A 329 19.59 27.61 2.52
N ALA A 330 19.35 26.35 2.14
CA ALA A 330 20.35 25.45 1.58
C ALA A 330 20.17 25.32 0.06
N THR A 331 21.26 25.41 -0.70
CA THR A 331 21.28 25.06 -2.13
C THR A 331 20.98 23.58 -2.31
N GLN A 332 20.10 23.22 -3.25
CA GLN A 332 19.80 21.82 -3.57
C GLN A 332 21.09 21.06 -3.87
N ARG A 333 21.47 20.09 -3.02
CA ARG A 333 22.34 19.02 -3.49
C ARG A 333 21.54 18.24 -4.54
N PRO A 334 22.04 18.06 -5.77
CA PRO A 334 21.35 17.22 -6.73
C PRO A 334 21.17 15.85 -6.10
N LEU A 335 19.93 15.38 -6.03
CA LEU A 335 19.65 13.96 -5.84
C LEU A 335 20.49 13.25 -6.90
N GLN A 336 21.57 12.58 -6.49
CA GLN A 336 22.27 11.67 -7.39
C GLN A 336 21.19 10.72 -7.90
N ARG A 337 20.81 10.86 -9.17
CA ARG A 337 20.00 9.89 -9.88
C ARG A 337 20.81 8.60 -9.88
N ARG A 338 20.66 7.78 -8.84
CA ARG A 338 21.00 6.36 -8.93
C ARG A 338 20.02 5.81 -9.95
N HIS A 339 20.48 5.67 -11.19
CA HIS A 339 19.84 4.83 -12.17
C HIS A 339 19.78 3.43 -11.55
N VAL A 340 18.65 3.09 -10.95
CA VAL A 340 18.31 1.70 -10.64
C VAL A 340 18.00 1.07 -11.98
N LEU A 341 19.03 0.57 -12.64
CA LEU A 341 18.91 -0.36 -13.75
C LEU A 341 18.14 -1.56 -13.22
N TRP A 342 16.88 -1.66 -13.61
CA TRP A 342 16.07 -2.86 -13.46
C TRP A 342 16.72 -3.98 -14.29
N GLN A 343 17.71 -4.66 -13.72
CA GLN A 343 18.09 -5.98 -14.21
C GLN A 343 17.05 -6.95 -13.67
N MET A 344 16.11 -7.33 -14.54
CA MET A 344 15.27 -8.51 -14.34
C MET A 344 16.18 -9.73 -14.24
N ALA A 345 16.56 -10.11 -13.02
CA ALA A 345 17.13 -11.41 -12.75
C ALA A 345 16.01 -12.45 -12.84
N GLY A 346 15.78 -12.95 -14.04
CA GLY A 346 15.04 -14.18 -14.26
C GLY A 346 15.77 -15.34 -13.58
N ARG A 347 15.36 -15.67 -12.35
CA ARG A 347 15.65 -16.99 -11.79
C ARG A 347 14.81 -18.00 -12.55
N ARG A 348 15.41 -18.60 -13.58
CA ARG A 348 15.01 -19.92 -14.07
C ARG A 348 15.17 -20.89 -12.90
N SER A 349 14.05 -21.32 -12.32
CA SER A 349 14.02 -22.53 -11.52
C SER A 349 14.04 -23.70 -12.49
N THR A 350 15.20 -24.33 -12.63
CA THR A 350 15.32 -25.70 -13.12
C THR A 350 15.06 -26.63 -11.95
N ALA A 351 13.89 -27.24 -11.92
CA ALA A 351 13.58 -28.59 -11.45
C ALA A 351 12.11 -28.88 -11.77
#